data_AF-A0A920KZR8-F1
#
_entry.id   AF-A0A920KZR8-F1
#
_cell.length_a   1.000
_cell.length_b   1.000
_cell.length_c   1.000
_cell.angle_alpha   90.00
_cell.angle_beta   90.00
_cell.angle_gamma   90.00
#
_symmetry.space_group_name_H-M   'P 1'
#
loop_
_entity.id
_entity.type
_entity.pdbx_description
1 polymer ?
#
loop_
_entity_poly.entity_id
_entity_poly.type
_entity_poly.pdbx_seq_one_letter_code
_entity_poly.pdbx_strand_id
1 'polypeptide(L)'
;MKGWKYAEQNPAEAAEIVVDNDDSGAQTVEHNTTQMGEIIKLTAGSNGALDPADYQRTVDSLMTGGSDPVITKMPKGAWTHEITDLALK
;
A
#
# COMPACT_ATOMS: atom_id res chain seq x y z
N MET A 1 8.98 -6.48 2.28
CA MET A 1 7.66 -6.60 2.93
C MET A 1 7.69 -7.28 4.32
N LYS A 2 8.71 -7.11 5.16
CA LYS A 2 8.79 -7.85 6.44
C LYS A 2 7.64 -7.49 7.42
N GLY A 3 7.31 -6.21 7.58
CA GLY A 3 6.18 -5.80 8.42
C GLY A 3 4.83 -6.34 7.95
N TRP A 4 4.59 -6.35 6.64
CA TRP A 4 3.38 -6.96 6.07
C TRP A 4 3.32 -8.48 6.27
N LYS A 5 4.46 -9.19 6.13
CA LYS A 5 4.53 -10.62 6.46
C LYS A 5 4.28 -10.90 7.93
N TYR A 6 4.69 -9.99 8.81
CA TYR A 6 4.34 -10.05 10.22
C TYR A 6 2.83 -9.87 10.43
N ALA A 7 2.23 -8.84 9.84
CA ALA A 7 0.80 -8.56 9.96
C ALA A 7 -0.07 -9.70 9.39
N GLU A 8 0.37 -10.32 8.29
CA GLU A 8 -0.26 -11.53 7.72
C GLU A 8 -0.30 -12.69 8.73
N GLN A 9 0.74 -12.84 9.54
CA GLN A 9 0.85 -13.93 10.53
C GLN A 9 0.25 -13.57 11.90
N ASN A 10 0.14 -12.28 12.21
CA ASN A 10 -0.29 -11.75 13.51
C ASN A 10 -1.36 -10.65 13.33
N PRO A 11 -2.51 -10.94 12.71
CA PRO A 11 -3.49 -9.91 12.34
C PRO A 11 -4.11 -9.19 13.54
N ALA A 12 -4.29 -9.86 14.68
CA ALA A 12 -4.81 -9.26 15.90
C ALA A 12 -3.81 -8.27 16.52
N GLU A 13 -2.54 -8.65 16.63
CA GLU A 13 -1.49 -7.78 17.14
C GLU A 13 -1.23 -6.60 16.19
N ALA A 14 -1.28 -6.83 14.87
CA ALA A 14 -1.19 -5.74 13.90
C ALA A 14 -2.34 -4.72 14.07
N ALA A 15 -3.55 -5.20 14.39
CA ALA A 15 -4.68 -4.33 14.68
C ALA A 15 -4.49 -3.54 15.99
N GLU A 16 -3.94 -4.15 17.04
CA GLU A 16 -3.58 -3.47 18.28
C GLU A 16 -2.55 -2.36 18.03
N ILE A 17 -1.48 -2.64 17.27
CA ILE A 17 -0.47 -1.64 16.90
C ILE A 17 -1.13 -0.44 16.18
N VAL A 18 -2.08 -0.67 15.28
CA VAL A 18 -2.77 0.42 14.58
C VAL A 18 -3.59 1.27 15.55
N VAL A 19 -4.32 0.64 16.46
CA VAL A 19 -5.17 1.34 17.45
C VAL A 19 -4.32 2.10 18.48
N ASP A 20 -3.21 1.54 18.93
CA ASP A 20 -2.28 2.18 19.87
C ASP A 20 -1.63 3.44 19.28
N ASN A 21 -1.59 3.56 17.95
CA ASN A 21 -1.08 4.74 17.23
C ASN A 21 -2.20 5.64 16.70
N ASP A 22 -3.46 5.38 17.04
CA ASP A 22 -4.58 6.24 16.65
C ASP A 22 -4.80 7.36 17.67
N ASP A 23 -4.19 8.52 17.41
CA ASP A 23 -4.36 9.73 18.22
C ASP A 23 -5.81 10.27 18.24
N SER A 24 -6.66 9.85 17.30
CA SER A 24 -8.05 10.29 17.23
C SER A 24 -8.98 9.51 18.17
N GLY A 25 -8.58 8.31 18.59
CA GLY A 25 -9.42 7.38 19.37
C GLY A 25 -10.63 6.83 18.61
N ALA A 26 -10.67 6.96 17.29
CA ALA A 26 -11.77 6.49 16.45
C ALA A 26 -11.65 4.99 16.09
N GLN A 27 -10.45 4.44 16.17
CA GLN A 27 -10.16 3.07 15.77
C GLN A 27 -10.45 2.07 16.90
N THR A 28 -10.93 0.88 16.55
CA THR A 28 -11.11 -0.23 17.49
C THR A 28 -10.34 -1.46 17.01
N VAL A 29 -9.92 -2.32 17.95
CA VAL A 29 -9.17 -3.55 17.63
C VAL A 29 -10.02 -4.49 16.78
N GLU A 30 -11.32 -4.61 17.09
CA GLU A 30 -12.25 -5.44 16.31
C GLU A 30 -12.34 -4.99 14.85
N HIS A 31 -12.50 -3.68 14.61
CA HIS A 31 -12.58 -3.14 13.26
C HIS A 31 -11.26 -3.34 12.50
N ASN A 32 -10.13 -3.05 13.14
CA ASN A 32 -8.82 -3.20 12.52
C ASN A 32 -8.44 -4.66 12.25
N THR A 33 -8.84 -5.59 13.11
CA THR A 33 -8.61 -7.02 12.87
C THR A 33 -9.35 -7.48 11.62
N THR A 34 -10.59 -7.03 11.44
CA THR A 34 -11.39 -7.32 10.22
C THR A 34 -10.73 -6.72 8.98
N GLN A 35 -10.37 -5.43 9.03
CA GLN A 35 -9.67 -4.76 7.92
C GLN A 35 -8.35 -5.48 7.57
N MET A 36 -7.62 -5.95 8.58
CA MET A 36 -6.37 -6.67 8.36
C MET A 36 -6.58 -7.99 7.64
N GLY A 37 -7.64 -8.73 7.98
CA GLY A 37 -8.05 -9.93 7.23
C GLY A 37 -8.33 -9.66 5.75
N GLU A 38 -8.96 -8.55 5.39
CA GLU A 38 -9.22 -8.20 3.99
C GLU A 38 -7.95 -7.74 3.25
N ILE A 39 -7.11 -6.94 3.89
CA ILE A 39 -5.86 -6.47 3.30
C ILE A 39 -4.90 -7.64 3.01
N ILE A 40 -4.85 -8.65 3.89
CA ILE A 40 -4.04 -9.87 3.67
C ILE A 40 -4.39 -10.56 2.35
N LYS A 41 -5.68 -10.56 1.96
CA LYS A 41 -6.11 -11.14 0.68
C LYS A 41 -5.58 -10.34 -0.51
N LEU A 42 -5.53 -9.01 -0.38
CA LEU A 42 -5.02 -8.11 -1.41
C LEU A 42 -3.49 -8.21 -1.57
N THR A 43 -2.76 -8.52 -0.49
CA THR A 43 -1.30 -8.65 -0.50
C THR A 43 -0.81 -10.08 -0.75
N ALA A 44 -1.73 -11.04 -0.88
CA ALA A 44 -1.40 -12.45 -1.08
C ALA A 44 -0.50 -12.64 -2.32
N GLY A 45 0.64 -13.31 -2.13
CA GLY A 45 1.62 -13.56 -3.19
C GLY A 45 2.49 -12.35 -3.59
N SER A 46 2.24 -11.16 -3.04
CA SER A 46 3.07 -9.98 -3.31
C SER A 46 4.38 -10.01 -2.51
N ASN A 47 5.46 -9.55 -3.14
CA ASN A 47 6.74 -9.26 -2.51
C ASN A 47 6.94 -7.75 -2.25
N GLY A 48 5.95 -6.92 -2.62
CA GLY A 48 5.95 -5.46 -2.48
C GLY A 48 6.78 -4.71 -3.52
N ALA A 49 7.29 -5.39 -4.55
CA ALA A 49 7.83 -4.71 -5.72
C ALA A 49 6.69 -4.00 -6.48
N LEU A 50 6.98 -2.82 -7.01
CA LEU A 50 6.04 -2.10 -7.87
C LEU A 50 5.98 -2.81 -9.23
N ASP A 51 4.78 -3.01 -9.76
CA ASP A 51 4.62 -3.34 -11.18
C ASP A 51 4.66 -2.02 -11.98
N PRO A 52 5.61 -1.83 -12.92
CA PRO A 52 5.64 -0.64 -13.76
C PRO A 52 4.33 -0.40 -14.53
N ALA A 53 3.55 -1.45 -14.82
CA ALA A 53 2.23 -1.33 -15.45
C ALA A 53 1.18 -0.71 -14.51
N ASP A 54 1.25 -0.98 -13.20
CA ASP A 54 0.41 -0.31 -12.20
C ASP A 54 0.71 1.19 -12.16
N TYR A 55 2.00 1.55 -12.18
CA TYR A 55 2.42 2.96 -12.25
C TYR A 55 1.87 3.64 -13.52
N GLN A 56 2.01 3.01 -14.68
CA GLN A 56 1.52 3.58 -15.93
C GLN A 56 0.00 3.76 -15.90
N ARG A 57 -0.75 2.78 -15.37
CA ARG A 57 -2.20 2.88 -15.19
C ARG A 57 -2.58 4.09 -14.33
N THR A 58 -1.84 4.34 -13.24
CA THR A 58 -2.06 5.52 -12.39
C THR A 58 -1.81 6.81 -13.17
N VAL A 59 -0.69 6.90 -13.91
CA VAL A 59 -0.38 8.07 -14.74
C VAL A 59 -1.49 8.34 -15.77
N ASP A 60 -1.93 7.31 -16.48
CA ASP A 60 -2.99 7.42 -17.49
C ASP A 60 -4.30 7.92 -16.87
N SER A 61 -4.66 7.39 -15.69
CA SER A 61 -5.86 7.78 -14.94
C SER A 61 -5.82 9.25 -14.51
N LEU A 62 -4.65 9.73 -14.08
CA LEU A 62 -4.47 11.12 -13.66
C LEU A 62 -4.47 12.11 -14.84
N MET A 63 -4.19 11.63 -16.05
CA MET A 63 -4.22 12.42 -17.27
C MET A 63 -5.60 12.45 -17.95
N THR A 64 -6.49 11.51 -17.64
CA THR A 64 -7.78 11.38 -18.37
C THR A 64 -8.87 12.36 -17.92
N GLY A 65 -8.60 13.28 -16.99
CA GLY A 65 -9.56 14.25 -16.43
C GLY A 65 -10.19 15.26 -17.41
N GLY A 66 -10.08 15.04 -18.72
CA GLY A 66 -10.72 15.86 -19.74
C GLY A 66 -10.13 17.27 -19.79
N SER A 67 -10.96 18.29 -19.51
CA SER A 67 -10.53 19.69 -19.43
C SER A 67 -9.64 19.97 -18.22
N ASP A 68 -9.73 19.17 -17.17
CA ASP A 68 -9.07 19.40 -15.88
C ASP A 68 -8.30 18.16 -15.42
N PRO A 69 -7.27 17.73 -16.17
CA PRO A 69 -6.45 16.60 -15.75
C PRO A 69 -5.64 16.95 -14.50
N VAL A 70 -5.45 15.98 -13.62
CA VAL A 70 -4.65 16.15 -12.38
C VAL A 70 -3.19 16.41 -12.72
N ILE A 71 -2.67 15.72 -13.74
CA ILE A 71 -1.34 15.96 -14.30
C ILE A 71 -1.42 16.16 -15.81
N THR A 72 -0.61 17.08 -16.34
CA THR A 72 -0.57 17.40 -17.78
C THR A 72 0.69 16.90 -18.47
N LYS A 73 1.62 16.27 -17.74
CA LYS A 73 2.91 15.79 -18.26
C LYS A 73 3.30 14.47 -17.61
N MET A 74 4.01 13.64 -18.38
CA MET A 74 4.55 12.38 -17.89
C MET A 74 5.58 12.66 -16.79
N PRO A 75 5.47 12.03 -15.61
CA PRO A 75 6.48 12.18 -14.57
C PRO A 75 7.80 11.54 -15.01
N LYS A 76 8.93 12.05 -14.51
CA LYS A 76 10.26 11.48 -14.72
C LYS A 76 10.89 11.17 -13.37
N GLY A 77 11.44 9.97 -13.21
CA GLY A 77 12.08 9.56 -11.95
C GLY A 77 11.13 9.48 -10.75
N ALA A 78 9.84 9.22 -10.98
CA ALA A 78 8.82 9.22 -9.92
C ALA A 78 8.82 7.94 -9.05
N TRP A 79 9.58 6.92 -9.44
CA TRP A 79 9.74 5.68 -8.69
C TRP A 79 11.12 5.06 -8.99
N THR A 80 11.56 4.16 -8.12
CA THR A 80 12.77 3.34 -8.31
C THR A 80 12.56 1.96 -7.68
N HIS A 81 13.22 0.93 -8.23
CA HIS A 81 13.30 -0.38 -7.60
C HIS A 81 14.57 -0.57 -6.77
N GLU A 82 15.54 0.35 -6.80
CA GLU A 82 16.85 0.15 -6.18
C GLU A 82 16.78 -0.37 -4.73
N ILE A 83 15.94 0.24 -3.90
CA ILE A 83 15.79 -0.16 -2.49
C ILE A 83 15.03 -1.48 -2.34
N THR A 84 13.97 -1.68 -3.12
CA THR A 84 13.18 -2.91 -3.06
C THR A 84 13.98 -4.11 -3.57
N ASP A 85 14.75 -3.93 -4.65
CA ASP A 85 15.67 -4.93 -5.18
C ASP A 85 16.76 -5.27 -4.17
N LEU A 86 17.31 -4.27 -3.46
CA LEU A 86 18.25 -4.51 -2.37
C LEU A 86 17.61 -5.29 -1.21
N ALA A 87 16.34 -5.04 -0.91
CA ALA A 87 15.62 -5.69 0.19
C ALA A 87 15.12 -7.11 -0.15
N LEU A 88 15.07 -7.48 -1.43
CA LEU A 88 14.61 -8.79 -1.92
C LEU A 88 15.76 -9.75 -2.27
N LYS A 89 17.01 -9.31 -2.17
CA LYS A 89 18.20 -10.16 -2.20
C LYS A 89 18.33 -10.95 -0.91
#